data_AF-A0A1Y1QNZ9-F1
#
_entry.id   AF-A0A1Y1QNZ9-F1
#
_cell.length_a   1.000
_cell.length_b   1.000
_cell.length_c   1.000
_cell.angle_alpha   90.00
_cell.angle_beta   90.00
_cell.angle_gamma   90.00
#
_symmetry.space_group_name_H-M   'P 1'
#
loop_
_entity.id
_entity.type
_entity.pdbx_description
1 polymer ?
#
loop_
_entity_poly.entity_id
_entity_poly.type
_entity_poly.pdbx_seq_one_letter_code
_entity_poly.pdbx_strand_id
1 'polypeptide(L)'
;KQRAARLFHKTDVKHTESLLTIARMASNASETRLQAITEERRRIMNDLHDSVGAQLLTLMHKLPNHEHRQAAQMALTTLRETVRLSQKTCPLKLAEHAADWRAEIAERADAAGVDVVWQQGELNGYQLTPKQVLELSQVIREAVSNALKHAAPNRLEIGIAVQEGKLQMCIMNDGKVSLPTAWQAGTGLNTMRKRLHGLGGNIQFRLTAMPQAKIQVLLTVPLLSADSGK
;
A
#
# COMPACT_ATOMS: atom_id res chain seq x y z
N LYS A 1 0.65 -6.88 -69.57
CA LYS A 1 0.19 -6.82 -68.15
C LYS A 1 0.81 -7.98 -67.38
N GLN A 2 2.09 -7.88 -67.00
CA GLN A 2 2.79 -8.85 -66.15
C GLN A 2 2.81 -8.30 -64.71
N ARG A 3 2.06 -8.92 -63.82
CA ARG A 3 2.24 -8.81 -62.35
C ARG A 3 1.78 -10.13 -61.75
N ALA A 4 2.55 -11.19 -62.04
CA ALA A 4 2.42 -12.45 -61.31
C ALA A 4 2.95 -12.22 -59.89
N ALA A 5 2.14 -12.57 -58.90
CA ALA A 5 2.46 -12.52 -57.49
C ALA A 5 3.77 -13.28 -57.22
N ARG A 6 4.74 -12.64 -56.56
CA ARG A 6 5.93 -13.33 -56.02
C ARG A 6 5.44 -14.26 -54.91
N LEU A 7 5.27 -15.55 -55.22
CA LEU A 7 5.10 -16.59 -54.21
C LEU A 7 6.44 -16.80 -53.51
N PHE A 8 6.40 -16.86 -52.18
CA PHE A 8 7.53 -17.01 -51.26
C PHE A 8 8.58 -18.02 -51.74
N HIS A 9 9.86 -17.62 -51.71
CA HIS A 9 10.99 -18.47 -52.08
C HIS A 9 11.57 -19.19 -50.85
N LYS A 10 12.32 -20.29 -51.04
CA LYS A 10 12.98 -21.03 -49.93
C LYS A 10 13.90 -20.14 -49.07
N THR A 11 14.39 -19.03 -49.62
CA THR A 11 15.20 -18.04 -48.90
C THR A 11 14.36 -17.23 -47.91
N ASP A 12 13.09 -16.95 -48.23
CA ASP A 12 12.18 -16.22 -47.34
C ASP A 12 11.85 -17.04 -46.09
N VAL A 13 11.71 -18.36 -46.25
CA VAL A 13 11.55 -19.32 -45.13
C VAL A 13 12.78 -19.29 -44.22
N LYS A 14 14.01 -19.35 -44.78
CA LYS A 14 15.23 -19.26 -43.98
C LYS A 14 15.38 -17.91 -43.25
N HIS A 15 14.97 -16.81 -43.88
CA HIS A 15 14.98 -15.49 -43.24
C HIS A 15 13.94 -15.41 -42.10
N THR A 16 12.73 -15.95 -42.31
CA THR A 16 11.71 -15.99 -41.25
C THR A 16 12.11 -16.90 -40.08
N GLU A 17 12.71 -18.06 -40.33
CA GLU A 17 13.27 -18.93 -39.28
C GLU A 17 14.38 -18.22 -38.48
N SER A 18 15.25 -17.48 -39.16
CA SER A 18 16.32 -16.72 -38.53
C SER A 18 15.77 -15.57 -37.67
N LEU A 19 14.79 -14.81 -38.18
CA LEU A 19 14.11 -13.74 -37.44
C LEU A 19 13.36 -14.29 -36.21
N LEU A 20 12.68 -15.44 -36.36
CA LEU A 20 11.98 -16.10 -35.26
C LEU A 20 12.97 -16.56 -34.18
N THR A 21 14.13 -17.07 -34.58
CA THR A 21 15.19 -17.48 -33.64
C THR A 21 15.73 -16.29 -32.86
N ILE A 22 16.02 -15.18 -33.53
CA ILE A 22 16.47 -13.93 -32.88
C ILE A 22 15.40 -13.40 -31.93
N ALA A 23 14.13 -13.38 -32.34
CA ALA A 23 13.02 -12.93 -31.50
C ALA A 23 12.87 -13.80 -30.24
N ARG A 24 12.98 -15.12 -30.37
CA ARG A 24 12.96 -16.05 -29.22
C ARG A 24 14.15 -15.84 -28.28
N MET A 25 15.35 -15.68 -28.83
CA MET A 25 16.55 -15.36 -28.03
C MET A 25 16.38 -14.04 -27.28
N ALA A 26 15.85 -12.99 -27.93
CA ALA A 26 15.58 -11.71 -27.30
C ALA A 26 14.52 -11.82 -26.20
N SER A 27 13.44 -12.58 -26.41
CA SER A 27 12.41 -12.84 -25.40
C SER A 27 12.99 -13.57 -24.18
N ASN A 28 13.72 -14.66 -24.41
CA ASN A 28 14.33 -15.44 -23.33
C ASN A 28 15.38 -14.62 -22.56
N ALA A 29 16.18 -13.80 -23.25
CA ALA A 29 17.15 -12.92 -22.62
C ALA A 29 16.45 -11.84 -21.77
N SER A 30 15.32 -11.30 -22.26
CA SER A 30 14.49 -10.35 -21.50
C SER A 30 13.92 -10.99 -20.23
N GLU A 31 13.35 -12.19 -20.34
CA GLU A 31 12.83 -12.94 -19.18
C GLU A 31 13.93 -13.27 -18.17
N THR A 32 15.07 -13.79 -18.63
CA THR A 32 16.22 -14.11 -17.76
C THR A 32 16.72 -12.85 -17.04
N ARG A 33 16.77 -11.71 -17.74
CA ARG A 33 17.17 -10.43 -17.14
C ARG A 33 16.16 -9.97 -16.09
N LEU A 34 14.86 -10.07 -16.36
CA LEU A 34 13.81 -9.72 -15.40
C LEU A 34 13.87 -10.62 -14.15
N GLN A 35 14.12 -11.91 -14.33
CA GLN A 35 14.34 -12.85 -13.24
C GLN A 35 15.58 -12.47 -12.41
N ALA A 36 16.71 -12.19 -13.06
CA ALA A 36 17.93 -11.76 -12.38
C ALA A 36 17.74 -10.47 -11.58
N ILE A 37 17.02 -9.47 -12.13
CA ILE A 37 16.68 -8.23 -11.41
C ILE A 37 15.79 -8.52 -10.21
N THR A 38 14.81 -9.41 -10.36
CA THR A 38 13.89 -9.78 -9.28
C THR A 38 14.62 -10.51 -8.16
N GLU A 39 15.52 -11.42 -8.50
CA GLU A 39 16.33 -12.16 -7.54
C GLU A 39 17.34 -11.25 -6.84
N GLU A 40 17.99 -10.34 -7.56
CA GLU A 40 18.88 -9.34 -6.95
C GLU A 40 18.11 -8.43 -5.99
N ARG A 41 16.91 -7.98 -6.38
CA ARG A 41 16.03 -7.19 -5.52
C ARG A 41 15.64 -7.97 -4.26
N ARG A 42 15.35 -9.27 -4.39
CA ARG A 42 15.05 -10.16 -3.26
C ARG A 42 16.26 -10.30 -2.33
N ARG A 43 17.46 -10.50 -2.87
CA ARG A 43 18.71 -10.55 -2.09
C ARG A 43 18.92 -9.26 -1.30
N ILE A 44 18.86 -8.10 -1.98
CA ILE A 44 19.01 -6.78 -1.34
C ILE A 44 18.00 -6.60 -0.20
N MET A 45 16.73 -6.97 -0.40
CA MET A 45 15.71 -6.82 0.63
C MET A 45 15.97 -7.72 1.86
N ASN A 46 16.46 -8.94 1.64
CA ASN A 46 16.86 -9.84 2.74
C ASN A 46 18.10 -9.31 3.48
N ASP A 47 19.13 -8.88 2.75
CA ASP A 47 20.34 -8.32 3.36
C ASP A 47 20.01 -7.05 4.17
N LEU A 48 19.13 -6.19 3.64
CA LEU A 48 18.61 -5.02 4.36
C LEU A 48 17.81 -5.44 5.60
N HIS A 49 16.96 -6.46 5.50
CA HIS A 49 16.20 -6.98 6.63
C HIS A 49 17.11 -7.44 7.76
N ASP A 50 18.14 -8.22 7.45
CA ASP A 50 18.99 -8.83 8.46
C ASP A 50 19.92 -7.78 9.08
N SER A 51 20.52 -6.92 8.25
CA SER A 51 21.45 -5.89 8.72
C SER A 51 20.73 -4.75 9.46
N VAL A 52 19.71 -4.12 8.84
CA VAL A 52 18.98 -2.99 9.43
C VAL A 52 18.08 -3.46 10.56
N GLY A 53 17.48 -4.65 10.43
CA GLY A 53 16.67 -5.25 11.49
C GLY A 53 17.47 -5.51 12.76
N ALA A 54 18.67 -6.10 12.65
CA ALA A 54 19.54 -6.31 13.80
C ALA A 54 20.01 -5.00 14.45
N GLN A 55 20.30 -3.97 13.65
CA GLN A 55 20.69 -2.65 14.15
C GLN A 55 19.56 -1.95 14.91
N LEU A 56 18.34 -1.93 14.35
CA LEU A 56 17.17 -1.35 15.01
C LEU A 56 16.82 -2.10 16.30
N LEU A 57 16.92 -3.43 16.32
CA LEU A 57 16.70 -4.23 17.53
C LEU A 57 17.74 -3.90 18.61
N THR A 58 19.00 -3.73 18.24
CA THR A 58 20.06 -3.33 19.16
C THR A 58 19.83 -1.93 19.72
N LEU A 59 19.41 -0.98 18.87
CA LEU A 59 19.03 0.38 19.26
C LEU A 59 17.85 0.36 20.23
N MET A 60 16.82 -0.44 19.98
CA MET A 60 15.67 -0.58 20.90
C MET A 60 16.08 -0.96 22.32
N HIS A 61 17.03 -1.88 22.48
CA HIS A 61 17.51 -2.30 23.81
C HIS A 61 18.35 -1.22 24.50
N LYS A 62 18.97 -0.33 23.74
CA LYS A 62 19.80 0.77 24.25
C LYS A 62 19.03 2.07 24.49
N LEU A 63 17.79 2.18 23.99
CA LEU A 63 16.98 3.38 24.14
C LEU A 63 16.30 3.41 25.51
N PRO A 64 16.56 4.44 26.35
CA PRO A 64 15.96 4.54 27.68
C PRO A 64 14.50 5.03 27.63
N ASN A 65 14.14 5.81 26.59
CA ASN A 65 12.81 6.39 26.45
C ASN A 65 11.83 5.39 25.82
N HIS A 66 10.66 5.22 26.46
CA HIS A 66 9.56 4.40 25.97
C HIS A 66 9.09 4.83 24.57
N GLU A 67 8.97 6.13 24.30
CA GLU A 67 8.53 6.63 22.99
C GLU A 67 9.51 6.26 21.87
N HIS A 68 10.80 6.37 22.12
CA HIS A 68 11.83 6.01 21.14
C HIS A 68 11.86 4.49 20.88
N ARG A 69 11.63 3.67 21.91
CA ARG A 69 11.49 2.22 21.74
C ARG A 69 10.28 1.85 20.90
N GLN A 70 9.14 2.51 21.14
CA GLN A 70 7.92 2.29 20.36
C GLN A 70 8.11 2.71 18.90
N ALA A 71 8.77 3.85 18.64
CA ALA A 71 9.10 4.30 17.29
C ALA A 71 10.01 3.31 16.55
N ALA A 72 11.04 2.78 17.22
CA ALA A 72 11.92 1.78 16.63
C ALA A 72 11.23 0.43 16.40
N GLN A 73 10.31 0.03 17.28
CA GLN A 73 9.47 -1.16 17.09
C GLN A 73 8.56 -1.01 15.86
N MET A 74 7.92 0.16 15.70
CA MET A 74 7.11 0.47 14.52
C MET A 74 7.94 0.45 13.23
N ALA A 75 9.18 0.95 13.28
CA ALA A 75 10.10 0.92 12.15
C ALA A 75 10.48 -0.52 11.77
N LEU A 76 10.75 -1.39 12.75
CA LEU A 76 11.03 -2.81 12.52
C LEU A 76 9.84 -3.55 11.91
N THR A 77 8.64 -3.35 12.45
CA THR A 77 7.42 -3.96 11.90
C THR A 77 7.19 -3.50 10.46
N THR A 78 7.35 -2.19 10.20
CA THR A 78 7.28 -1.62 8.85
C THR A 78 8.29 -2.23 7.91
N LEU A 79 9.54 -2.42 8.35
CA LEU A 79 10.60 -3.02 7.54
C LEU A 79 10.24 -4.47 7.18
N ARG A 80 9.84 -5.27 8.18
CA ARG A 80 9.41 -6.66 7.98
C ARG A 80 8.25 -6.78 7.00
N GLU A 81 7.23 -5.94 7.14
CA GLU A 81 6.11 -5.89 6.21
C GLU A 81 6.55 -5.49 4.80
N THR A 82 7.40 -4.48 4.68
CA THR A 82 7.92 -4.01 3.38
C THR A 82 8.66 -5.12 2.67
N VAL A 83 9.53 -5.83 3.37
CA VAL A 83 10.31 -6.96 2.82
C VAL A 83 9.35 -8.09 2.42
N ARG A 84 8.45 -8.51 3.31
CA ARG A 84 7.47 -9.57 3.04
C ARG A 84 6.59 -9.26 1.83
N LEU A 85 6.09 -8.03 1.71
CA LEU A 85 5.22 -7.62 0.61
C LEU A 85 6.01 -7.39 -0.69
N SER A 86 7.26 -6.92 -0.61
CA SER A 86 8.12 -6.75 -1.79
C SER A 86 8.46 -8.06 -2.51
N GLN A 87 8.41 -9.18 -1.78
CA GLN A 87 8.64 -10.52 -2.31
C GLN A 87 7.37 -11.15 -2.92
N LYS A 88 6.19 -10.57 -2.68
CA LYS A 88 4.95 -11.03 -3.30
C LYS A 88 4.78 -10.40 -4.68
N THR A 89 4.43 -11.22 -5.66
CA THR A 89 4.10 -10.79 -7.03
C THR A 89 2.62 -10.95 -7.37
N CYS A 90 1.86 -11.68 -6.56
CA CYS A 90 0.43 -11.89 -6.77
C CYS A 90 -0.43 -10.80 -6.09
N PRO A 91 -1.59 -10.45 -6.69
CA PRO A 91 -2.59 -9.64 -6.01
C PRO A 91 -3.10 -10.32 -4.73
N LEU A 92 -3.44 -9.50 -3.75
CA LEU A 92 -3.85 -9.89 -2.40
C LEU A 92 -5.33 -9.58 -2.20
N LYS A 93 -6.06 -10.43 -1.47
CA LYS A 93 -7.50 -10.20 -1.27
C LYS A 93 -7.73 -9.00 -0.35
N LEU A 94 -8.58 -8.07 -0.79
CA LEU A 94 -8.93 -6.87 -0.01
C LEU A 94 -9.58 -7.23 1.32
N ALA A 95 -10.49 -8.22 1.33
CA ALA A 95 -11.20 -8.63 2.54
C ALA A 95 -10.28 -9.15 3.66
N GLU A 96 -9.23 -9.90 3.32
CA GLU A 96 -8.26 -10.41 4.28
C GLU A 96 -7.48 -9.25 4.93
N HIS A 97 -6.98 -8.31 4.12
CA HIS A 97 -6.26 -7.16 4.64
C HIS A 97 -7.13 -6.13 5.36
N ALA A 98 -8.41 -6.00 4.99
CA ALA A 98 -9.36 -5.21 5.76
C ALA A 98 -9.57 -5.78 7.17
N ALA A 99 -9.57 -7.11 7.32
CA ALA A 99 -9.61 -7.75 8.63
C ALA A 99 -8.32 -7.51 9.44
N ASP A 100 -7.16 -7.59 8.79
CA ASP A 100 -5.87 -7.25 9.42
C ASP A 100 -5.85 -5.79 9.93
N TRP A 101 -6.28 -4.84 9.09
CA TRP A 101 -6.37 -3.43 9.48
C TRP A 101 -7.35 -3.21 10.62
N ARG A 102 -8.51 -3.87 10.59
CA ARG A 102 -9.48 -3.79 11.69
C ARG A 102 -8.87 -4.27 13.01
N ALA A 103 -8.17 -5.39 13.00
CA ALA A 103 -7.52 -5.94 14.20
C ALA A 103 -6.43 -5.00 14.71
N GLU A 104 -5.55 -4.50 13.83
CA GLU A 104 -4.48 -3.57 14.22
C GLU A 104 -5.04 -2.27 14.81
N ILE A 105 -6.11 -1.72 14.23
CA ILE A 105 -6.71 -0.48 14.72
C ILE A 105 -7.41 -0.70 16.05
N ALA A 106 -8.12 -1.82 16.21
CA ALA A 106 -8.76 -2.18 17.48
C ALA A 106 -7.74 -2.30 18.62
N GLU A 107 -6.61 -2.97 18.39
CA GLU A 107 -5.54 -3.10 19.38
C GLU A 107 -4.96 -1.73 19.80
N ARG A 108 -4.69 -0.85 18.82
CA ARG A 108 -4.17 0.50 19.08
C ARG A 108 -5.17 1.39 19.82
N ALA A 109 -6.46 1.28 19.48
CA ALA A 109 -7.51 2.07 20.11
C ALA A 109 -7.79 1.58 21.54
N ASP A 110 -7.79 0.26 21.77
CA ASP A 110 -7.92 -0.35 23.09
C ASP A 110 -6.79 0.10 24.04
N ALA A 111 -5.54 0.07 23.55
CA ALA A 111 -4.40 0.59 24.29
C ALA A 111 -4.50 2.10 24.64
N ALA A 112 -5.33 2.85 23.91
CA ALA A 112 -5.61 4.26 24.15
C ALA A 112 -6.96 4.51 24.88
N GLY A 113 -7.73 3.46 25.19
CA GLY A 113 -9.05 3.57 25.82
C GLY A 113 -10.13 4.20 24.93
N VAL A 114 -10.06 3.98 23.61
CA VAL A 114 -10.96 4.59 22.61
C VAL A 114 -11.87 3.54 21.98
N ASP A 115 -13.16 3.81 21.91
CA ASP A 115 -14.14 2.92 21.29
C ASP A 115 -14.01 2.92 19.75
N VAL A 116 -14.01 1.74 19.14
CA VAL A 116 -13.94 1.59 17.68
C VAL A 116 -15.26 1.07 17.11
N VAL A 117 -15.82 1.82 16.16
CA VAL A 117 -16.96 1.37 15.35
C VAL A 117 -16.49 1.13 13.92
N TRP A 118 -16.52 -0.14 13.52
CA TRP A 118 -16.15 -0.59 12.19
C TRP A 118 -17.38 -0.88 11.33
N GLN A 119 -17.49 -0.17 10.20
CA GLN A 119 -18.52 -0.36 9.19
C GLN A 119 -17.87 -0.80 7.89
N GLN A 120 -18.35 -1.91 7.33
CA GLN A 120 -17.78 -2.51 6.14
C GLN A 120 -18.87 -2.85 5.13
N GLY A 121 -18.68 -2.40 3.88
CA GLY A 121 -19.45 -2.83 2.73
C GLY A 121 -18.93 -4.14 2.12
N GLU A 122 -19.40 -4.48 0.92
CA GLU A 122 -18.92 -5.66 0.20
C GLU A 122 -17.48 -5.45 -0.29
N LEU A 123 -16.57 -6.34 0.11
CA LEU A 123 -15.14 -6.31 -0.26
C LEU A 123 -14.70 -7.56 -1.02
N ASN A 124 -15.54 -8.60 -1.11
CA ASN A 124 -15.18 -9.83 -1.80
C ASN A 124 -15.03 -9.59 -3.30
N GLY A 125 -14.14 -10.36 -3.95
CA GLY A 125 -13.86 -10.23 -5.38
C GLY A 125 -12.94 -9.05 -5.76
N TYR A 126 -12.45 -8.28 -4.80
CA TYR A 126 -11.48 -7.22 -5.04
C TYR A 126 -10.08 -7.58 -4.54
N GLN A 127 -9.09 -7.10 -5.29
CA GLN A 127 -7.68 -7.36 -5.01
C GLN A 127 -6.87 -6.08 -4.90
N LEU A 128 -5.83 -6.15 -4.09
CA LEU A 128 -4.81 -5.12 -3.91
C LEU A 128 -3.47 -5.64 -4.41
N THR A 129 -2.72 -4.79 -5.09
CA THR A 129 -1.30 -5.04 -5.32
C THR A 129 -0.54 -4.98 -3.98
N PRO A 130 0.60 -5.67 -3.84
CA PRO A 130 1.44 -5.57 -2.65
C PRO A 130 1.86 -4.13 -2.30
N LYS A 131 2.07 -3.29 -3.34
CA LYS A 131 2.34 -1.86 -3.17
C LYS A 131 1.14 -1.13 -2.55
N GLN A 132 -0.08 -1.40 -3.01
CA GLN A 132 -1.28 -0.78 -2.42
C GLN A 132 -1.46 -1.19 -0.96
N VAL A 133 -1.25 -2.46 -0.61
CA VAL A 133 -1.32 -2.92 0.79
C VAL A 133 -0.33 -2.15 1.66
N LEU A 134 0.94 -2.08 1.25
CA LEU A 134 1.98 -1.39 2.02
C LEU A 134 1.65 0.09 2.25
N GLU A 135 1.31 0.80 1.17
CA GLU A 135 1.05 2.24 1.23
C GLU A 135 -0.24 2.57 1.99
N LEU A 136 -1.31 1.77 1.81
CA LEU A 136 -2.55 1.92 2.56
C LEU A 136 -2.34 1.64 4.04
N SER A 137 -1.65 0.56 4.42
CA SER A 137 -1.33 0.27 5.82
C SER A 137 -0.61 1.44 6.49
N GLN A 138 0.34 2.08 5.79
CA GLN A 138 1.05 3.24 6.35
C GLN A 138 0.15 4.47 6.50
N VAL A 139 -0.69 4.77 5.50
CA VAL A 139 -1.63 5.89 5.58
C VAL A 139 -2.66 5.68 6.69
N ILE A 140 -3.18 4.46 6.84
CA ILE A 140 -4.14 4.09 7.89
C ILE A 140 -3.51 4.22 9.27
N ARG A 141 -2.31 3.64 9.47
CA ARG A 141 -1.58 3.74 10.75
C ARG A 141 -1.32 5.18 11.14
N GLU A 142 -0.88 6.01 10.19
CA GLU A 142 -0.60 7.42 10.43
C GLU A 142 -1.89 8.19 10.74
N ALA A 143 -2.98 7.96 10.01
CA ALA A 143 -4.26 8.59 10.27
C ALA A 143 -4.80 8.24 11.68
N VAL A 144 -4.75 6.97 12.06
CA VAL A 144 -5.18 6.50 13.40
C VAL A 144 -4.26 7.04 14.49
N SER A 145 -2.94 7.00 14.29
CA SER A 145 -1.98 7.59 15.24
C SER A 145 -2.24 9.09 15.43
N ASN A 146 -2.50 9.82 14.34
CA ASN A 146 -2.81 11.25 14.41
C ASN A 146 -4.11 11.51 15.18
N ALA A 147 -5.15 10.71 14.97
CA ALA A 147 -6.39 10.82 15.73
C ALA A 147 -6.16 10.55 17.23
N LEU A 148 -5.50 9.44 17.58
CA LEU A 148 -5.26 9.05 18.97
C LEU A 148 -4.36 10.05 19.71
N LYS A 149 -3.28 10.52 19.08
CA LYS A 149 -2.31 11.42 19.73
C LYS A 149 -2.76 12.87 19.83
N HIS A 150 -3.41 13.39 18.78
CA HIS A 150 -3.68 14.82 18.68
C HIS A 150 -5.12 15.19 19.00
N ALA A 151 -6.07 14.28 18.81
CA ALA A 151 -7.48 14.58 19.05
C ALA A 151 -8.00 14.03 20.38
N ALA A 152 -7.34 13.04 20.99
CA ALA A 152 -7.80 12.34 22.20
C ALA A 152 -9.31 12.01 22.15
N PRO A 153 -9.77 11.28 21.11
CA PRO A 153 -11.19 11.01 20.90
C PRO A 153 -11.73 10.01 21.93
N ASN A 154 -13.03 10.04 22.16
CA ASN A 154 -13.71 8.95 22.87
C ASN A 154 -14.08 7.83 21.89
N ARG A 155 -14.28 8.18 20.61
CA ARG A 155 -14.75 7.24 19.59
C ARG A 155 -14.06 7.44 18.25
N LEU A 156 -13.65 6.33 17.65
CA LEU A 156 -13.18 6.20 16.27
C LEU A 156 -14.23 5.46 15.44
N GLU A 157 -14.67 6.08 14.35
CA GLU A 157 -15.58 5.51 13.37
C GLU A 157 -14.81 5.25 12.07
N ILE A 158 -14.79 4.00 11.62
CA ILE A 158 -14.06 3.58 10.43
C ILE A 158 -15.04 2.92 9.46
N GLY A 159 -15.15 3.50 8.27
CA GLY A 159 -15.93 2.96 7.17
C GLY A 159 -15.01 2.47 6.06
N ILE A 160 -15.24 1.28 5.53
CA ILE A 160 -14.55 0.76 4.35
C ILE A 160 -15.57 0.20 3.35
N ALA A 161 -15.45 0.58 2.09
CA ALA A 161 -16.32 0.08 1.03
C ALA A 161 -15.61 0.13 -0.32
N VAL A 162 -16.12 -0.64 -1.29
CA VAL A 162 -15.76 -0.47 -2.69
C VAL A 162 -16.92 0.18 -3.43
N GLN A 163 -16.64 1.27 -4.14
CA GLN A 163 -17.60 1.97 -4.99
C GLN A 163 -16.95 2.28 -6.34
N GLU A 164 -17.61 1.93 -7.43
CA GLU A 164 -17.14 2.20 -8.81
C GLU A 164 -15.69 1.70 -9.05
N GLY A 165 -15.35 0.53 -8.51
CA GLY A 165 -14.01 -0.05 -8.64
C GLY A 165 -12.91 0.68 -7.85
N LYS A 166 -13.29 1.55 -6.89
CA LYS A 166 -12.36 2.25 -6.00
C LYS A 166 -12.62 1.84 -4.56
N LEU A 167 -11.54 1.54 -3.84
CA LEU A 167 -11.56 1.44 -2.40
C LEU A 167 -11.81 2.84 -1.84
N GLN A 168 -12.84 2.98 -1.02
CA GLN A 168 -13.07 4.15 -0.19
C GLN A 168 -12.93 3.74 1.27
N MET A 169 -12.12 4.49 2.01
CA MET A 169 -12.06 4.34 3.46
C MET A 169 -12.19 5.71 4.12
N CYS A 170 -13.02 5.76 5.15
CA CYS A 170 -13.28 6.93 5.97
C CYS A 170 -12.85 6.63 7.40
N ILE A 171 -11.95 7.45 7.95
CA ILE A 171 -11.56 7.40 9.37
C ILE A 171 -12.06 8.70 10.00
N MET A 172 -12.92 8.59 10.98
CA MET A 172 -13.56 9.72 11.64
C MET A 172 -13.41 9.63 13.15
N ASN A 173 -13.17 10.76 13.81
CA ASN A 173 -13.04 10.81 15.27
C ASN A 173 -13.76 12.04 15.84
N ASP A 174 -14.25 11.91 17.07
CA ASP A 174 -15.00 12.93 17.82
C ASP A 174 -14.14 13.79 18.76
N GLY A 175 -12.82 13.68 18.60
CA GLY A 175 -11.83 14.35 19.45
C GLY A 175 -11.66 15.84 19.14
N LYS A 176 -10.77 16.49 19.89
CA LYS A 176 -10.46 17.92 19.75
C LYS A 176 -10.07 18.27 18.32
N VAL A 177 -10.67 19.33 17.81
CA VAL A 177 -10.44 19.82 16.46
C VAL A 177 -9.48 21.00 16.48
N SER A 178 -8.26 20.79 16.01
CA SER A 178 -7.34 21.89 15.73
C SER A 178 -7.77 22.59 14.43
N LEU A 179 -7.86 23.92 14.43
CA LEU A 179 -8.32 24.70 13.27
C LEU A 179 -7.47 24.43 12.00
N PRO A 180 -8.04 24.52 10.79
CA PRO A 180 -7.39 24.17 9.51
C PRO A 180 -6.04 24.87 9.25
N THR A 181 -5.79 26.04 9.84
CA THR A 181 -4.50 26.75 9.76
C THR A 181 -3.36 25.96 10.40
N ALA A 182 -3.62 25.16 11.44
CA ALA A 182 -2.65 24.24 12.03
C ALA A 182 -2.47 22.95 11.22
N TRP A 183 -3.33 22.68 10.24
CA TRP A 183 -3.23 21.53 9.32
C TRP A 183 -2.38 21.84 8.08
N GLN A 184 -1.81 23.05 8.01
CA GLN A 184 -0.84 23.40 6.97
C GLN A 184 0.48 22.64 7.21
N ALA A 185 0.66 21.59 6.40
CA ALA A 185 1.95 21.00 6.04
C ALA A 185 2.82 20.46 7.19
N GLY A 186 2.24 19.71 8.13
CA GLY A 186 3.02 18.69 8.84
C GLY A 186 3.62 17.67 7.85
N THR A 187 4.83 17.18 8.12
CA THR A 187 5.51 16.17 7.28
C THR A 187 4.65 14.92 7.07
N GLY A 188 3.82 14.53 8.06
CA GLY A 188 2.91 13.38 8.00
C GLY A 188 1.79 13.51 6.96
N LEU A 189 1.02 14.60 6.98
CA LEU A 189 -0.10 14.80 6.04
C LEU A 189 0.36 14.87 4.57
N ASN A 190 1.48 15.55 4.33
CA ASN A 190 2.07 15.62 2.99
C ASN A 190 2.59 14.26 2.52
N THR A 191 3.17 13.47 3.43
CA THR A 191 3.60 12.10 3.15
C THR A 191 2.41 11.22 2.79
N MET A 192 1.32 11.27 3.56
CA MET A 192 0.09 10.51 3.24
C MET A 192 -0.48 10.87 1.86
N ARG A 193 -0.52 12.17 1.52
CA ARG A 193 -0.93 12.63 0.19
C ARG A 193 -0.05 12.06 -0.92
N LYS A 194 1.28 12.15 -0.78
CA LYS A 194 2.23 11.61 -1.76
C LYS A 194 2.06 10.10 -1.95
N ARG A 195 1.90 9.35 -0.84
CA ARG A 195 1.71 7.89 -0.88
C ARG A 195 0.45 7.51 -1.65
N LEU A 196 -0.70 8.10 -1.33
CA LEU A 196 -1.93 7.79 -2.07
C LEU A 196 -1.90 8.27 -3.52
N HIS A 197 -1.31 9.44 -3.78
CA HIS A 197 -1.17 9.91 -5.14
C HIS A 197 -0.31 8.96 -5.99
N GLY A 198 0.74 8.37 -5.41
CA GLY A 198 1.55 7.32 -6.04
C GLY A 198 0.83 5.98 -6.29
N LEU A 199 -0.40 5.83 -5.80
CA LEU A 199 -1.33 4.74 -6.11
C LEU A 199 -2.42 5.15 -7.12
N GLY A 200 -2.39 6.38 -7.64
CA GLY A 200 -3.50 6.96 -8.41
C GLY A 200 -4.73 7.31 -7.56
N GLY A 201 -4.56 7.36 -6.25
CA GLY A 201 -5.59 7.69 -5.27
C GLY A 201 -5.60 9.15 -4.83
N ASN A 202 -6.46 9.46 -3.87
CA ASN A 202 -6.61 10.78 -3.26
C ASN A 202 -6.92 10.66 -1.77
N ILE A 203 -6.55 11.67 -0.99
CA ILE A 203 -6.88 11.81 0.43
C ILE A 203 -7.43 13.21 0.70
N GLN A 204 -8.52 13.28 1.46
CA GLN A 204 -9.16 14.51 1.86
C GLN A 204 -9.31 14.55 3.38
N PHE A 205 -9.08 15.72 3.96
CA PHE A 205 -9.25 15.99 5.38
C PHE A 205 -10.38 16.99 5.50
N ARG A 206 -11.43 16.64 6.23
CA ARG A 206 -12.63 17.46 6.41
C ARG A 206 -12.94 17.63 7.89
N LEU A 207 -13.49 18.78 8.24
CA LEU A 207 -14.23 18.96 9.49
C LEU A 207 -15.71 18.81 9.15
N THR A 208 -16.44 18.01 9.94
CA THR A 208 -17.90 18.01 9.90
C THR A 208 -18.47 19.19 10.68
N ALA A 209 -19.69 19.60 10.34
CA ALA A 209 -20.33 20.78 10.93
C ALA A 209 -20.61 20.61 12.43
N MET A 210 -20.59 21.72 13.17
CA MET A 210 -20.94 21.85 14.60
C MET A 210 -22.38 21.36 14.86
N PRO A 211 -22.73 20.86 16.08
CA PRO A 211 -22.12 21.14 17.39
C PRO A 211 -21.03 20.16 17.86
N GLN A 212 -20.82 19.02 17.19
CA GLN A 212 -19.74 18.08 17.46
C GLN A 212 -18.88 17.93 16.20
N ALA A 213 -17.99 18.89 15.98
CA ALA A 213 -17.08 18.82 14.83
C ALA A 213 -16.22 17.55 14.94
N LYS A 214 -16.37 16.64 13.98
CA LYS A 214 -15.52 15.46 13.82
C LYS A 214 -14.47 15.71 12.77
N ILE A 215 -13.27 15.20 12.98
CA ILE A 215 -12.23 15.15 11.95
C ILE A 215 -12.49 13.92 11.11
N GLN A 216 -12.56 14.10 9.79
CA GLN A 216 -12.79 13.04 8.82
C GLN A 216 -11.61 12.97 7.84
N VAL A 217 -10.99 11.80 7.74
CA VAL A 217 -10.00 11.45 6.73
C VAL A 217 -10.66 10.52 5.73
N LEU A 218 -10.85 10.99 4.49
CA LEU A 218 -11.40 10.21 3.40
C LEU A 218 -10.28 9.85 2.43
N LEU A 219 -10.04 8.57 2.22
CA LEU A 219 -9.08 8.07 1.23
C LEU A 219 -9.78 7.28 0.14
N THR A 220 -9.28 7.41 -1.09
CA THR A 220 -9.78 6.70 -2.26
C THR A 220 -8.63 6.14 -3.09
N VAL A 221 -8.67 4.86 -3.45
CA VAL A 221 -7.64 4.22 -4.28
C VAL A 221 -8.30 3.33 -5.34
N PRO A 222 -7.92 3.40 -6.63
CA PRO A 222 -8.44 2.50 -7.66
C PRO A 222 -8.03 1.05 -7.38
N LEU A 223 -8.94 0.10 -7.58
CA LEU A 223 -8.71 -1.33 -7.36
C LEU A 223 -8.55 -2.08 -8.69
N LEU A 224 -7.93 -3.25 -8.61
CA LEU A 224 -7.98 -4.24 -9.67
C LEU A 224 -9.25 -5.07 -9.47
N SER A 225 -10.07 -5.20 -10.51
CA SER A 225 -11.17 -6.18 -10.53
C SER A 225 -10.59 -7.57 -10.71
N ALA A 226 -11.07 -8.56 -9.93
CA ALA A 226 -10.59 -9.94 -10.04
C ALA A 226 -10.82 -10.57 -11.44
N ASP A 227 -11.70 -9.99 -12.27
CA ASP A 227 -12.02 -10.47 -13.62
C ASP A 227 -11.05 -10.03 -14.73
N SER A 228 -10.03 -9.23 -14.43
CA SER A 228 -9.08 -8.72 -15.44
C SER A 228 -7.92 -9.68 -15.80
N GLY A 229 -8.01 -10.94 -15.37
CA GLY A 229 -6.95 -11.95 -15.54
C GLY A 229 -7.32 -13.22 -16.30
N LYS A 230 -8.36 -13.20 -17.16
CA LYS A 230 -8.64 -14.29 -18.10
C LYS A 230 -8.16 -13.96 -19.51
#